data_AF-A0A2V9QYL9-F1
#
_entry.id   AF-A0A2V9QYL9-F1
#
_cell.length_a   1.000
_cell.length_b   1.000
_cell.length_c   1.000
_cell.angle_alpha   90.00
_cell.angle_beta   90.00
_cell.angle_gamma   90.00
#
_symmetry.space_group_name_H-M   'P 1'
#
loop_
_entity.id
_entity.type
_entity.pdbx_description
1 polymer ?
#
loop_
_entity_poly.entity_id
_entity_poly.type
_entity_poly.pdbx_seq_one_letter_code
_entity_poly.pdbx_strand_id
1 'polypeptide(L)'
;MEEFGGPKGSALKTDNPLIKAAMAHLGETWPQSCHFSELLATARSRSGRYSACDDFGFDEDARELGGILLRTHAAGLTELHVHSPQFVLTVSERPVASALARLQIQNGSLVTNLCHASVQVTDKMARRLLQLLDGTRDRTALLTELTAFLESDIKKRR
;
A
#
# COMPACT_ATOMS: atom_id res chain seq x y z
N MET A 1 -2.04 -13.96 -22.71
CA MET A 1 -2.29 -12.51 -22.61
C MET A 1 -2.89 -12.28 -21.23
N GLU A 2 -2.34 -11.36 -20.44
CA GLU A 2 -2.75 -11.12 -19.05
C GLU A 2 -3.40 -9.74 -18.92
N GLU A 3 -4.27 -9.60 -17.94
CA GLU A 3 -5.03 -8.38 -17.67
C GLU A 3 -4.83 -7.94 -16.22
N PHE A 4 -4.49 -6.65 -16.04
CA PHE A 4 -4.25 -6.01 -14.74
C PHE A 4 -5.28 -4.90 -14.54
N GLY A 5 -6.07 -4.99 -13.47
CA GLY A 5 -7.17 -4.07 -13.18
C GLY A 5 -6.82 -3.07 -12.07
N GLY A 6 -7.32 -1.85 -12.21
CA GLY A 6 -7.22 -0.77 -11.22
C GLY A 6 -8.57 -0.48 -10.56
N PRO A 7 -8.57 0.20 -9.41
CA PRO A 7 -9.77 0.39 -8.59
C PRO A 7 -10.87 1.23 -9.26
N LYS A 8 -10.53 2.00 -10.30
CA LYS A 8 -11.47 2.87 -11.04
C LYS A 8 -11.93 2.27 -12.38
N GLY A 9 -11.80 0.94 -12.55
CA GLY A 9 -12.20 0.24 -13.79
C GLY A 9 -11.19 0.38 -14.93
N SER A 10 -10.06 1.05 -14.70
CA SER A 10 -8.92 1.06 -15.62
C SER A 10 -8.31 -0.34 -15.73
N ALA A 11 -7.91 -0.76 -16.92
CA ALA A 11 -7.25 -2.04 -17.10
C ALA A 11 -6.10 -1.94 -18.12
N LEU A 12 -5.06 -2.73 -17.91
CA LEU A 12 -4.00 -2.97 -18.88
C LEU A 12 -4.05 -4.43 -19.30
N LYS A 13 -4.19 -4.68 -20.60
CA LYS A 13 -4.03 -6.00 -21.20
C LYS A 13 -2.74 -6.03 -22.00
N THR A 14 -1.88 -7.00 -21.73
CA THR A 14 -0.60 -7.12 -22.41
C THR A 14 -0.14 -8.57 -22.55
N ASP A 15 0.59 -8.86 -23.62
CA ASP A 15 1.33 -10.10 -23.83
C ASP A 15 2.84 -9.94 -23.60
N ASN A 16 3.34 -8.69 -23.51
CA ASN A 16 4.75 -8.38 -23.29
C ASN A 16 5.24 -8.94 -21.94
N PRO A 17 6.21 -9.87 -21.93
CA PRO A 17 6.75 -10.47 -20.70
C PRO A 17 7.35 -9.47 -19.70
N LEU A 18 8.03 -8.42 -20.17
CA LEU A 18 8.63 -7.39 -19.32
C LEU A 18 7.55 -6.62 -18.55
N ILE A 19 6.51 -6.18 -19.26
CA ILE A 19 5.42 -5.42 -18.68
C ILE A 19 4.61 -6.28 -17.71
N LYS A 20 4.31 -7.54 -18.06
CA LYS A 20 3.66 -8.48 -17.15
C LYS A 20 4.44 -8.65 -15.86
N ALA A 21 5.75 -8.89 -15.97
CA ALA A 21 6.60 -9.08 -14.81
C ALA A 21 6.63 -7.85 -13.90
N ALA A 22 6.69 -6.65 -14.49
CA ALA A 22 6.64 -5.40 -13.73
C ALA A 22 5.28 -5.20 -13.03
N MET A 23 4.17 -5.37 -13.75
CA MET A 23 2.82 -5.17 -13.20
C MET A 23 2.48 -6.22 -12.13
N ALA A 24 2.91 -7.47 -12.32
CA ALA A 24 2.79 -8.52 -11.30
C ALA A 24 3.57 -8.16 -10.03
N HIS A 25 4.81 -7.69 -10.17
CA HIS A 25 5.61 -7.27 -9.02
C HIS A 25 4.96 -6.12 -8.25
N LEU A 26 4.46 -5.09 -8.94
CA LEU A 26 3.74 -3.97 -8.31
C LEU A 26 2.47 -4.45 -7.57
N GLY A 27 1.76 -5.45 -8.11
CA GLY A 27 0.61 -6.05 -7.44
C GLY A 27 0.99 -6.83 -6.18
N GLU A 28 2.11 -7.56 -6.21
CA GLU A 28 2.63 -8.32 -5.05
C GLU A 28 3.11 -7.41 -3.92
N THR A 29 3.73 -6.26 -4.25
CA THR A 29 4.28 -5.34 -3.24
C THR A 29 3.26 -4.30 -2.77
N TRP A 30 2.09 -4.19 -3.40
CA TRP A 30 1.06 -3.24 -3.00
C TRP A 30 0.70 -3.39 -1.51
N PRO A 31 0.60 -2.30 -0.73
CA PRO A 31 0.63 -0.88 -1.13
C PRO A 31 2.02 -0.22 -1.13
N GLN A 32 3.12 -0.97 -1.01
CA GLN A 32 4.47 -0.39 -1.02
C GLN A 32 4.87 0.12 -2.42
N SER A 33 5.64 1.21 -2.43
CA SER A 33 6.31 1.73 -3.62
C SER A 33 7.71 1.14 -3.75
N CYS A 34 8.17 0.92 -4.98
CA CYS A 34 9.55 0.56 -5.31
C CYS A 34 10.19 1.58 -6.25
N HIS A 35 11.52 1.63 -6.32
CA HIS A 35 12.22 2.49 -7.29
C HIS A 35 12.06 1.96 -8.72
N PHE A 36 12.07 2.85 -9.72
CA PHE A 36 11.95 2.44 -11.13
C PHE A 36 13.08 1.48 -11.56
N SER A 37 14.32 1.75 -11.13
CA SER A 37 15.47 0.88 -11.42
C SER A 37 15.32 -0.53 -10.83
N GLU A 38 14.79 -0.63 -9.62
CA GLU A 38 14.50 -1.90 -8.94
C GLU A 38 13.38 -2.68 -9.64
N LEU A 39 12.31 -1.97 -10.04
CA LEU A 39 11.22 -2.56 -10.82
C LEU A 39 11.72 -3.08 -12.17
N LEU A 40 12.55 -2.31 -12.88
CA LEU A 40 13.13 -2.70 -14.16
C LEU A 40 14.03 -3.94 -14.01
N ALA A 41 14.91 -3.95 -13.00
CA ALA A 41 15.78 -5.09 -12.72
C ALA A 41 14.96 -6.36 -12.42
N THR A 42 13.92 -6.23 -11.59
CA THR A 42 13.01 -7.32 -11.24
C THR A 42 12.24 -7.82 -12.47
N ALA A 43 11.73 -6.90 -13.29
CA ALA A 43 11.00 -7.23 -14.51
C ALA A 43 11.88 -7.95 -15.53
N ARG A 44 13.13 -7.51 -15.73
CA ARG A 44 14.11 -8.19 -16.59
C ARG A 44 14.44 -9.59 -16.12
N SER A 45 14.71 -9.73 -14.82
CA SER A 45 15.00 -11.04 -14.21
C SER A 45 13.85 -12.02 -14.41
N ARG A 46 12.60 -11.59 -14.14
CA ARG A 46 11.41 -12.45 -14.25
C ARG A 46 10.99 -12.74 -15.70
N SER A 47 11.26 -11.84 -16.63
CA SER A 47 10.94 -12.01 -18.05
C SER A 47 11.99 -12.78 -18.86
N GLY A 48 13.12 -13.14 -18.23
CA GLY A 48 14.24 -13.79 -18.92
C GLY A 48 15.02 -12.85 -19.86
N ARG A 49 14.81 -11.53 -19.75
CA ARG A 49 15.51 -10.48 -20.52
C ARG A 49 16.74 -9.92 -19.82
N TYR A 50 17.26 -10.64 -18.83
CA TYR A 50 18.46 -10.22 -18.11
C TYR A 50 19.67 -10.24 -19.05
N SER A 51 20.15 -9.07 -19.47
CA SER A 51 21.41 -8.93 -20.20
C SER A 51 22.52 -8.58 -19.21
N ALA A 52 23.59 -9.37 -19.20
CA ALA A 52 24.77 -9.16 -18.35
C ALA A 52 25.75 -8.11 -18.93
N CYS A 53 25.43 -7.51 -20.07
CA CYS A 53 26.25 -6.57 -20.81
C CYS A 53 25.45 -5.27 -21.03
N ASP A 54 25.67 -4.28 -20.16
CA ASP A 54 25.30 -2.90 -20.43
C ASP A 54 26.27 -2.38 -21.51
N ASP A 55 25.92 -2.57 -22.78
CA ASP A 55 26.54 -1.82 -23.87
C ASP A 55 25.91 -0.42 -23.92
N PHE A 56 26.70 0.59 -24.26
CA PHE A 56 26.32 2.02 -24.26
C PHE A 56 25.31 2.35 -25.38
N GLY A 57 24.11 1.77 -25.30
CA GLY A 57 23.00 1.95 -26.23
C GLY A 57 21.70 2.09 -25.45
N PHE A 58 20.81 2.95 -25.96
CA PHE A 58 19.50 3.24 -25.38
C PHE A 58 18.85 2.01 -24.72
N ASP A 59 18.58 2.13 -23.42
CA ASP A 59 17.87 1.09 -22.67
C ASP A 59 16.41 0.99 -23.17
N GLU A 60 16.20 0.12 -24.16
CA GLU A 60 14.91 -0.08 -24.80
C GLU A 60 13.86 -0.62 -23.83
N ASP A 61 14.25 -1.54 -22.94
CA ASP A 61 13.38 -2.06 -21.89
C ASP A 61 12.95 -0.95 -20.93
N ALA A 62 13.86 -0.07 -20.50
CA ALA A 62 13.53 1.07 -19.65
C ALA A 62 12.59 2.04 -20.36
N ARG A 63 12.83 2.32 -21.65
CA ARG A 63 11.96 3.21 -22.43
C ARG A 63 10.58 2.61 -22.64
N GLU A 64 10.51 1.31 -22.92
CA GLU A 64 9.26 0.56 -23.09
C GLU A 64 8.46 0.54 -21.77
N LEU A 65 9.11 0.11 -20.67
CA LEU A 65 8.49 0.07 -19.35
C LEU A 65 8.05 1.46 -18.88
N GLY A 66 8.93 2.46 -18.99
CA GLY A 66 8.62 3.83 -18.62
C GLY A 66 7.45 4.40 -19.42
N GLY A 67 7.41 4.14 -20.73
CA GLY A 67 6.29 4.56 -21.59
C GLY A 67 4.96 3.91 -21.20
N ILE A 68 4.97 2.62 -20.83
CA ILE A 68 3.77 1.94 -20.32
C ILE A 68 3.35 2.51 -18.97
N LEU A 69 4.27 2.68 -18.02
CA LEU A 69 3.96 3.20 -16.68
C LEU A 69 3.36 4.60 -16.73
N LEU A 70 3.83 5.48 -17.63
CA LEU A 70 3.23 6.80 -17.83
C LEU A 70 1.80 6.72 -18.37
N ARG A 71 1.54 5.82 -19.33
CA ARG A 71 0.19 5.62 -19.89
C ARG A 71 -0.77 5.02 -18.85
N THR A 72 -0.31 4.03 -18.09
CA THR A 72 -1.12 3.40 -17.04
C THR A 72 -1.36 4.35 -15.87
N HIS A 73 -0.41 5.22 -15.55
CA HIS A 73 -0.60 6.28 -14.56
C HIS A 73 -1.66 7.29 -15.03
N ALA A 74 -1.58 7.75 -16.28
CA ALA A 74 -2.58 8.64 -16.86
C ALA A 74 -4.00 8.00 -16.88
N ALA A 75 -4.08 6.68 -16.99
CA ALA A 75 -5.31 5.92 -16.89
C ALA A 75 -5.77 5.62 -15.44
N GLY A 76 -4.97 5.97 -14.42
CA GLY A 76 -5.29 5.72 -13.02
C GLY A 76 -5.07 4.27 -12.55
N LEU A 77 -4.27 3.49 -13.28
CA LEU A 77 -3.93 2.11 -12.95
C LEU A 77 -2.68 1.98 -12.08
N THR A 78 -1.71 2.89 -12.24
CA THR A 78 -0.48 2.93 -11.45
C THR A 78 -0.35 4.29 -10.77
N GLU A 79 0.33 4.32 -9.61
CA GLU A 79 0.64 5.55 -8.88
C GLU A 79 2.14 5.85 -8.98
N LEU A 80 2.49 7.12 -9.21
CA LEU A 80 3.88 7.56 -9.27
C LEU A 80 4.15 8.46 -8.07
N HIS A 81 5.22 8.14 -7.33
CA HIS A 81 5.58 8.83 -6.11
C HIS A 81 6.97 9.46 -6.22
N VAL A 82 7.10 10.70 -5.76
CA VAL A 82 8.42 11.36 -5.57
C VAL A 82 9.05 10.93 -4.24
N HIS A 83 8.22 10.59 -3.25
CA HIS A 83 8.65 10.12 -1.94
C HIS A 83 7.92 8.82 -1.59
N SER A 84 8.68 7.82 -1.15
CA SER A 84 8.12 6.55 -0.68
C SER A 84 7.25 6.79 0.57
N PRO A 85 5.99 6.32 0.59
CA PRO A 85 5.16 6.43 1.77
C PRO A 85 5.80 5.72 2.96
N GLN A 86 5.84 6.39 4.11
CA GLN A 86 6.49 5.88 5.32
C GLN A 86 5.49 5.09 6.17
N PHE A 87 5.25 3.83 5.81
CA PHE A 87 4.44 2.90 6.63
C PHE A 87 5.12 1.53 6.74
N VAL A 88 4.63 0.71 7.67
CA VAL A 88 5.12 -0.65 7.89
C VAL A 88 4.05 -1.68 7.50
N LEU A 89 4.48 -2.82 6.93
CA LEU A 89 3.60 -3.96 6.65
C LEU A 89 3.55 -4.98 7.79
N THR A 90 4.51 -4.91 8.71
CA THR A 90 4.58 -5.81 9.87
C THR A 90 4.22 -5.04 11.13
N VAL A 91 3.30 -5.60 11.91
CA VAL A 91 2.86 -5.02 13.18
C VAL A 91 3.97 -5.19 14.21
N SER A 92 4.38 -4.09 14.86
CA SER A 92 5.36 -4.11 15.95
C SER A 92 4.73 -4.59 17.25
N GLU A 93 5.56 -4.95 18.24
CA GLU A 93 5.09 -5.31 19.59
C GLU A 93 4.25 -4.19 20.22
N ARG A 94 4.65 -2.93 19.98
CA ARG A 94 3.96 -1.73 20.42
C ARG A 94 3.53 -0.91 19.20
N PRO A 95 2.36 -1.20 18.62
CA PRO A 95 1.93 -0.56 17.38
C PRO A 95 1.64 0.93 17.55
N VAL A 96 2.00 1.70 16.53
CA VAL A 96 1.79 3.15 16.45
C VAL A 96 0.96 3.45 15.20
N ALA A 97 -0.18 4.10 15.40
CA ALA A 97 -0.94 4.74 14.32
C ALA A 97 -0.48 6.19 14.13
N SER A 98 -0.74 6.76 12.95
CA SER A 98 -0.39 8.16 12.70
C SER A 98 -1.10 9.08 13.70
N ALA A 99 -0.38 10.11 14.18
CA ALA A 99 -0.95 11.09 15.11
C ALA A 99 -2.21 11.77 14.52
N LEU A 100 -2.20 12.00 13.20
CA LEU A 100 -3.36 12.51 12.46
C LEU A 100 -4.56 11.57 12.51
N ALA A 101 -4.38 10.27 12.19
CA ALA A 101 -5.48 9.31 12.22
C ALA A 101 -6.05 9.15 13.64
N ARG A 102 -5.18 9.17 14.66
CA ARG A 102 -5.60 9.15 16.08
C ARG A 102 -6.42 10.37 16.46
N LEU A 103 -6.09 11.55 15.94
CA LEU A 103 -6.85 12.77 16.18
C LEU A 103 -8.19 12.75 15.43
N GLN A 104 -8.17 12.41 14.14
CA GLN A 104 -9.36 12.38 13.29
C GLN A 104 -10.43 11.43 13.82
N ILE A 105 -10.03 10.24 14.32
CA ILE A 105 -10.98 9.24 14.81
C ILE A 105 -11.65 9.60 16.15
N GLN A 106 -11.19 10.66 16.83
CA GLN A 106 -11.88 11.20 18.00
C GLN A 106 -13.14 11.97 17.59
N ASN A 107 -13.10 12.60 16.41
CA ASN A 107 -14.15 13.50 15.93
C ASN A 107 -15.06 12.86 14.87
N GLY A 108 -14.77 11.64 14.43
CA GLY A 108 -15.53 10.98 13.39
C GLY A 108 -15.13 9.54 13.14
N SER A 109 -15.51 9.05 11.96
CA SER A 109 -15.27 7.68 11.51
C SER A 109 -14.46 7.61 10.21
N LEU A 110 -14.01 8.75 9.68
CA LEU A 110 -13.17 8.83 8.49
C LEU A 110 -11.77 9.29 8.90
N VAL A 111 -10.73 8.53 8.50
CA VAL A 111 -9.33 8.88 8.77
C VAL A 111 -8.51 8.87 7.48
N THR A 112 -7.43 9.63 7.48
CA THR A 112 -6.45 9.65 6.39
C THR A 112 -5.30 8.70 6.73
N ASN A 113 -5.07 7.69 5.90
CA ASN A 113 -3.92 6.78 6.07
C ASN A 113 -2.61 7.43 5.57
N LEU A 114 -1.48 6.74 5.75
CA LEU A 114 -0.16 7.23 5.37
C LEU A 114 0.09 7.24 3.85
N CYS A 115 -0.84 6.67 3.07
CA CYS A 115 -0.89 6.79 1.61
C CYS A 115 -1.87 7.88 1.14
N HIS A 116 -2.27 8.80 2.03
CA HIS A 116 -3.23 9.87 1.75
C HIS A 116 -4.61 9.39 1.25
N ALA A 117 -4.97 8.13 1.53
CA ALA A 117 -6.29 7.59 1.24
C ALA A 117 -7.22 7.71 2.44
N SER A 118 -8.49 7.99 2.16
CA SER A 118 -9.55 8.04 3.17
C SER A 118 -10.01 6.63 3.52
N VAL A 119 -9.94 6.28 4.80
CA VAL A 119 -10.36 5.00 5.35
C VAL A 119 -11.53 5.21 6.29
N GLN A 120 -12.65 4.55 5.99
CA GLN A 120 -13.87 4.60 6.78
C GLN A 120 -13.83 3.51 7.87
N VAL A 121 -13.73 3.93 9.13
CA VAL A 121 -13.71 3.08 10.33
C VAL A 121 -15.05 3.22 11.07
N THR A 122 -16.04 2.46 10.65
CA THR A 122 -17.40 2.50 11.24
C THR A 122 -17.46 1.79 12.60
N ASP A 123 -16.73 0.70 12.75
CA ASP A 123 -16.76 -0.15 13.93
C ASP A 123 -16.23 0.58 15.18
N LYS A 124 -17.02 0.55 16.27
CA LYS A 124 -16.67 1.24 17.53
C LYS A 124 -15.40 0.66 18.15
N MET A 125 -15.17 -0.65 18.02
CA MET A 125 -13.99 -1.29 18.58
C MET A 125 -12.73 -0.87 17.85
N ALA A 126 -12.75 -0.92 16.51
CA ALA A 126 -11.66 -0.48 15.67
C ALA A 126 -11.32 1.00 15.91
N ARG A 127 -12.33 1.85 16.09
CA ARG A 127 -12.12 3.26 16.48
C ARG A 127 -11.42 3.39 17.83
N ARG A 128 -11.85 2.61 18.82
CA ARG A 128 -11.21 2.63 20.15
C ARG A 128 -9.77 2.13 20.06
N LEU A 129 -9.53 1.00 19.39
CA LEU A 129 -8.20 0.46 19.16
C LEU A 129 -7.30 1.52 18.53
N LEU A 130 -7.74 2.16 17.44
CA LEU A 130 -6.95 3.18 16.73
C LEU A 130 -6.52 4.33 17.66
N GLN A 131 -7.36 4.76 18.61
CA GLN A 131 -7.00 5.79 19.59
C GLN A 131 -5.88 5.36 20.55
N LEU A 132 -5.81 4.06 20.87
CA LEU A 132 -4.84 3.46 21.80
C LEU A 132 -3.48 3.14 21.16
N LEU A 133 -3.38 3.16 19.83
CA LEU A 133 -2.16 2.85 19.07
C LEU A 133 -1.14 4.01 19.11
N ASP A 134 -0.58 4.29 20.28
CA ASP A 134 0.40 5.36 20.52
C ASP A 134 1.83 4.85 20.76
N GLY A 135 2.06 3.53 20.63
CA GLY A 135 3.37 2.90 20.84
C GLY A 135 3.73 2.67 22.31
N THR A 136 2.84 3.00 23.26
CA THR A 136 3.10 2.76 24.69
C THR A 136 2.60 1.39 25.14
N ARG A 137 1.68 0.79 24.39
CA ARG A 137 0.96 -0.44 24.76
C ARG A 137 1.40 -1.61 23.89
N ASP A 138 1.63 -2.75 24.53
CA ASP A 138 1.77 -4.02 23.84
C ASP A 138 0.40 -4.66 23.54
N ARG A 139 0.43 -5.82 22.88
CA ARG A 139 -0.79 -6.56 22.52
C ARG A 139 -1.65 -6.95 23.73
N THR A 140 -1.03 -7.31 24.84
CA THR A 140 -1.76 -7.73 26.05
C THR A 140 -2.49 -6.55 26.67
N ALA A 141 -1.80 -5.40 26.82
CA ALA A 141 -2.39 -4.17 27.32
C ALA A 141 -3.55 -3.69 26.44
N LEU A 142 -3.40 -3.76 25.11
CA LEU A 142 -4.46 -3.42 24.16
C LEU A 142 -5.70 -4.32 24.35
N LEU A 143 -5.52 -5.64 24.48
CA LEU A 143 -6.64 -6.57 24.69
C LEU A 143 -7.37 -6.32 26.01
N THR A 144 -6.64 -6.02 27.08
CA THR A 144 -7.24 -5.67 28.38
C THR A 144 -8.11 -4.41 28.26
N GLU A 145 -7.59 -3.34 27.64
CA GLU A 145 -8.35 -2.10 27.49
C GLU A 145 -9.57 -2.24 26.57
N LEU A 146 -9.46 -3.01 25.48
CA LEU A 146 -10.59 -3.26 24.58
C LEU A 146 -11.67 -4.13 25.24
N THR A 147 -11.29 -5.12 26.04
CA THR A 147 -12.25 -5.94 26.81
C THR A 147 -13.01 -5.09 27.82
N ALA A 148 -12.30 -4.25 28.60
CA ALA A 148 -12.95 -3.34 29.53
C ALA A 148 -13.89 -2.35 28.82
N PHE A 149 -13.50 -1.87 27.63
CA PHE A 149 -14.36 -1.02 26.80
C PHE A 149 -15.64 -1.75 26.37
N LEU A 150 -15.57 -3.02 25.92
CA LEU A 150 -16.76 -3.81 25.58
C LEU A 150 -17.73 -3.94 26.73
N GLU A 151 -17.23 -4.32 27.92
CA GLU A 151 -18.07 -4.51 29.10
C GLU A 151 -18.80 -3.20 29.46
N SER A 152 -18.11 -2.06 29.33
CA SER A 152 -18.71 -0.75 29.57
C SER A 152 -19.76 -0.37 28.53
N ASP A 153 -19.54 -0.68 27.23
CA ASP A 153 -20.49 -0.38 26.15
C ASP A 153 -21.74 -1.26 26.24
N ILE A 154 -21.59 -2.54 26.63
CA ILE A 154 -22.71 -3.46 26.87
C ILE A 154 -23.58 -2.96 28.04
N LYS A 155 -22.97 -2.52 29.14
CA LYS A 155 -23.69 -1.98 30.30
C LYS A 155 -24.48 -0.71 29.98
N LYS A 156 -24.00 0.14 29.07
CA LYS A 156 -24.70 1.38 28.65
C LYS A 156 -25.88 1.16 27.71
N ARG A 157 -26.00 -0.04 27.11
CA ARG A 157 -27.09 -0.39 26.18
C ARG A 157 -28.25 -1.13 26.86
N ARG A 158 -28.11 -1.48 28.14
CA ARG A 158 -29.18 -2.03 28.99
C ARG A 158 -29.84 -0.90 29.76
#